data_AF-A0A2V2ZPV1-F1
#
_entry.id   AF-A0A2V2ZPV1-F1
#
_cell.length_a   1.000
_cell.length_b   1.000
_cell.length_c   1.000
_cell.angle_alpha   90.00
_cell.angle_beta   90.00
_cell.angle_gamma   90.00
#
_symmetry.space_group_name_H-M   'P 1'
#
loop_
_entity.id
_entity.type
_entity.pdbx_description
1 polymer ?
#
loop_
_entity_poly.entity_id
_entity_poly.type
_entity_poly.pdbx_seq_one_letter_code
_entity_poly.pdbx_strand_id
1 'polypeptide(L)'
;MYCKKVFIVVSLLLCCIFYAQTLHLYGGTDQKEYLGCLNCDNFDKNSIWNKFGDYGNVFSSKSIWNTYGNYGSTYGPYSPWNAYASYPPSIVDQDGNFFGFLTLNPYQSDRSELELAVILCKHHEEIKSDVGAWYEKLFR
;
A
#
# COMPACT_ATOMS: atom_id res chain seq x y z
N MET A 1 39.87 -55.28 5.20
CA MET A 1 39.03 -54.63 6.23
C MET A 1 38.54 -53.32 5.63
N TYR A 2 37.28 -53.24 5.18
CA TYR A 2 36.17 -52.47 5.81
C TYR A 2 36.45 -50.95 5.81
N CYS A 3 35.65 -50.00 5.29
CA CYS A 3 34.31 -49.99 4.72
C CYS A 3 34.05 -48.58 4.15
N LYS A 4 33.33 -48.51 3.03
CA LYS A 4 32.17 -47.61 2.79
C LYS A 4 32.14 -46.26 3.53
N LYS A 5 32.17 -45.14 2.79
CA LYS A 5 30.95 -44.33 2.51
C LYS A 5 31.28 -43.04 1.76
N VAL A 6 30.61 -42.92 0.62
CA VAL A 6 30.25 -41.68 -0.08
C VAL A 6 29.81 -40.61 0.93
N PHE A 7 30.38 -39.41 0.84
CA PHE A 7 29.74 -38.19 1.33
C PHE A 7 29.54 -37.25 0.14
N ILE A 8 28.48 -37.54 -0.62
CA ILE A 8 27.72 -36.49 -1.31
C ILE A 8 26.88 -35.85 -0.20
N VAL A 9 27.22 -34.63 0.21
CA VAL A 9 26.27 -33.77 0.92
C VAL A 9 26.31 -32.40 0.27
N VAL A 10 25.53 -32.34 -0.82
CA VAL A 10 24.56 -31.27 -1.12
C VAL A 10 25.00 -29.88 -0.66
N SER A 11 25.63 -29.15 -1.57
CA SER A 11 25.60 -27.68 -1.56
C SER A 11 24.14 -27.26 -1.68
N LEU A 12 23.47 -27.10 -0.54
CA LEU A 12 22.19 -26.41 -0.42
C LEU A 12 22.47 -24.94 -0.74
N LEU A 13 22.45 -24.61 -2.03
CA LEU A 13 22.16 -23.26 -2.49
C LEU A 13 20.77 -22.93 -1.96
N LEU A 14 20.71 -22.35 -0.76
CA LEU A 14 19.55 -21.62 -0.29
C LEU A 14 19.37 -20.47 -1.29
N CYS A 15 18.58 -20.72 -2.32
CA CYS A 15 18.04 -19.66 -3.14
C CYS A 15 17.06 -18.93 -2.24
N CYS A 16 17.53 -17.92 -1.50
CA CYS A 16 16.67 -17.02 -0.78
C CYS A 16 15.87 -16.27 -1.85
N ILE A 17 14.63 -16.71 -2.07
CA ILE A 17 13.72 -16.01 -2.96
C ILE A 17 13.33 -14.74 -2.21
N PHE A 18 14.00 -13.63 -2.52
CA PHE A 18 13.60 -12.30 -2.05
C PHE A 18 12.31 -11.93 -2.77
N TYR A 19 11.16 -12.22 -2.16
CA TYR A 19 9.90 -11.63 -2.58
C TYR A 19 9.86 -10.18 -2.08
N ALA A 20 9.63 -9.25 -3.00
CA ALA A 20 9.30 -7.88 -2.63
C ALA A 20 7.99 -7.91 -1.84
N GLN A 21 8.03 -7.47 -0.59
CA GLN A 21 6.85 -7.38 0.26
C GLN A 21 5.83 -6.43 -0.40
N THR A 22 4.63 -6.94 -0.66
CA THR A 22 3.56 -6.12 -1.23
C THR A 22 2.69 -5.57 -0.11
N LEU A 23 2.38 -4.28 -0.20
CA LEU A 23 1.58 -3.56 0.79
C LEU A 23 0.21 -3.23 0.21
N HIS A 24 -0.81 -3.48 1.00
CA HIS A 24 -2.21 -3.34 0.65
C HIS A 24 -2.90 -2.38 1.60
N LEU A 25 -3.85 -1.63 1.06
CA LEU A 25 -4.71 -0.73 1.80
C LEU A 25 -6.06 -1.40 2.04
N TYR A 26 -6.53 -1.34 3.28
CA TYR A 26 -7.89 -1.70 3.64
C TYR A 26 -8.54 -0.55 4.39
N GLY A 27 -9.85 -0.36 4.24
CA GLY A 27 -10.58 0.70 4.91
C GLY A 27 -12.00 0.29 5.28
N GLY A 28 -12.80 1.30 5.60
CA GLY A 28 -14.11 1.10 6.22
C GLY A 28 -14.01 0.91 7.74
N THR A 29 -15.16 0.93 8.42
CA THR A 29 -15.22 0.85 9.89
C THR A 29 -14.56 -0.42 10.44
N ASP A 30 -14.61 -1.53 9.69
CA ASP A 30 -14.04 -2.82 10.08
C ASP A 30 -12.75 -3.20 9.32
N GLN A 31 -12.18 -2.27 8.55
CA GLN A 31 -10.94 -2.46 7.79
C GLN A 31 -10.99 -3.66 6.83
N LYS A 32 -12.16 -3.92 6.21
CA LYS A 32 -12.34 -5.02 5.24
C LYS A 32 -12.53 -4.57 3.80
N GLU A 33 -12.80 -3.29 3.55
CA GLU A 33 -12.89 -2.80 2.17
C GLU A 33 -11.48 -2.70 1.59
N TYR A 34 -11.20 -3.43 0.52
CA TYR A 34 -9.90 -3.32 -0.16
C TYR A 34 -9.80 -2.00 -0.93
N LEU A 35 -8.74 -1.25 -0.71
CA LEU A 35 -8.51 0.08 -1.30
C LEU A 35 -7.30 0.15 -2.22
N GLY A 36 -6.69 -1.01 -2.51
CA GLY A 36 -5.64 -1.14 -3.52
C GLY A 36 -4.27 -1.52 -2.95
N CYS A 37 -3.33 -1.67 -3.86
CA CYS A 37 -1.94 -2.00 -3.57
C CYS A 37 -1.09 -0.73 -3.59
N LEU A 38 -0.38 -0.50 -2.48
CA LEU A 38 0.39 0.70 -2.20
C LEU A 38 1.69 0.79 -3.01
N ASN A 39 2.31 -0.35 -3.31
CA ASN A 39 3.62 -0.43 -3.97
C ASN A 39 3.62 -1.33 -5.23
N CYS A 40 2.44 -1.57 -5.81
CA CYS A 40 2.32 -2.30 -7.07
C CYS A 40 2.55 -1.38 -8.28
N ASP A 41 2.96 -2.00 -9.40
CA ASP A 41 3.21 -1.30 -10.65
C ASP A 41 1.97 -0.54 -11.17
N ASN A 42 2.19 0.57 -11.89
CA ASN A 42 1.09 1.43 -12.38
C ASN A 42 0.21 0.78 -13.47
N PHE A 43 0.60 -0.36 -14.02
CA PHE A 43 -0.26 -1.17 -14.88
C PHE A 43 -1.03 -2.26 -14.13
N ASP A 44 -0.71 -2.51 -12.85
CA ASP A 44 -1.44 -3.50 -12.05
C ASP A 44 -2.88 -3.02 -11.78
N LYS A 45 -3.85 -3.93 -11.94
CA LYS A 45 -5.28 -3.63 -11.77
C LYS A 45 -5.65 -3.20 -10.35
N ASN A 46 -4.88 -3.63 -9.36
CA ASN A 46 -5.08 -3.33 -7.96
C ASN A 46 -4.26 -2.11 -7.50
N SER A 47 -3.36 -1.58 -8.33
CA SER A 47 -2.46 -0.49 -7.91
C SER A 47 -3.19 0.83 -7.69
N ILE A 48 -2.85 1.52 -6.61
CA ILE A 48 -3.27 2.91 -6.39
C ILE A 48 -2.61 3.88 -7.38
N TRP A 49 -1.63 3.40 -8.16
CA TRP A 49 -0.91 4.19 -9.16
C TRP A 49 -1.49 4.00 -10.57
N ASN A 50 -2.41 3.05 -10.75
CA ASN A 50 -3.07 2.82 -12.03
C ASN A 50 -4.22 3.82 -12.22
N LYS A 51 -3.93 4.94 -12.90
CA LYS A 51 -4.90 6.01 -13.19
C LYS A 51 -6.15 5.56 -13.97
N PHE A 52 -6.10 4.39 -14.59
CA PHE A 52 -7.22 3.79 -15.32
C PHE A 52 -7.92 2.67 -14.54
N GLY A 53 -7.35 2.22 -13.41
CA GLY A 53 -7.87 1.13 -12.57
C GLY A 53 -8.77 1.60 -11.42
N ASP A 54 -9.43 0.65 -10.75
CA ASP A 54 -10.40 0.92 -9.68
C ASP A 54 -9.82 1.72 -8.51
N TYR A 55 -8.52 1.56 -8.21
CA TYR A 55 -7.91 2.10 -6.98
C TYR A 55 -7.00 3.30 -7.23
N GLY A 56 -6.54 3.52 -8.47
CA GLY A 56 -5.73 4.67 -8.85
C GLY A 56 -6.49 5.76 -9.63
N ASN A 57 -7.67 5.44 -10.17
CA ASN A 57 -8.49 6.41 -10.91
C ASN A 57 -9.15 7.43 -9.97
N VAL A 58 -8.95 8.72 -10.22
CA VAL A 58 -9.48 9.84 -9.42
C VAL A 58 -11.01 9.98 -9.43
N PHE A 59 -11.71 9.24 -10.28
CA PHE A 59 -13.17 9.23 -10.38
C PHE A 59 -13.81 7.96 -9.81
N SER A 60 -13.01 6.94 -9.48
CA SER A 60 -13.52 5.67 -8.93
C SER A 60 -13.96 5.84 -7.47
N SER A 61 -15.09 5.23 -7.08
CA SER A 61 -15.58 5.27 -5.69
C SER A 61 -14.70 4.51 -4.70
N LYS A 62 -13.86 3.57 -5.18
CA LYS A 62 -12.92 2.77 -4.37
C LYS A 62 -11.56 3.45 -4.19
N SER A 63 -11.27 4.46 -5.01
CA SER A 63 -9.97 5.11 -5.06
C SER A 63 -9.80 6.10 -3.92
N ILE A 64 -8.64 6.04 -3.26
CA ILE A 64 -8.23 7.06 -2.29
C ILE A 64 -8.00 8.42 -2.97
N TRP A 65 -7.87 8.49 -4.29
CA TRP A 65 -7.68 9.75 -5.02
C TRP A 65 -8.98 10.46 -5.39
N ASN A 66 -10.13 9.82 -5.17
CA ASN A 66 -11.42 10.41 -5.49
C ASN A 66 -11.92 11.33 -4.37
N THR A 67 -11.80 12.63 -4.58
CA THR A 67 -12.23 13.68 -3.64
C THR A 67 -13.73 13.69 -3.32
N TYR A 68 -14.55 13.10 -4.19
CA TYR A 68 -15.99 12.96 -3.98
C TYR A 68 -16.36 11.58 -3.41
N GLY A 69 -15.39 10.68 -3.27
CA GLY A 69 -15.56 9.32 -2.75
C GLY A 69 -15.35 9.21 -1.24
N ASN A 70 -15.82 8.11 -0.67
CA ASN A 70 -15.72 7.83 0.77
C ASN A 70 -14.28 7.74 1.27
N TYR A 71 -13.36 7.29 0.41
CA TYR A 71 -11.97 6.99 0.75
C TYR A 71 -10.96 8.05 0.28
N GLY A 72 -11.41 9.08 -0.46
CA GLY A 72 -10.53 10.16 -0.95
C GLY A 72 -11.01 11.57 -0.63
N SER A 73 -12.19 11.72 -0.03
CA SER A 73 -12.70 13.01 0.42
C SER A 73 -11.89 13.56 1.60
N THR A 74 -11.67 14.87 1.66
CA THR A 74 -11.03 15.53 2.82
C THR A 74 -11.93 15.63 4.06
N TYR A 75 -13.20 15.21 3.95
CA TYR A 75 -14.19 15.23 5.04
C TYR A 75 -14.64 13.84 5.50
N GLY A 76 -14.44 12.81 4.68
CA GLY A 76 -14.92 11.46 4.94
C GLY A 76 -14.21 10.81 6.14
N PRO A 77 -14.91 10.01 6.96
CA PRO A 77 -14.30 9.36 8.13
C PRO A 77 -13.32 8.23 7.74
N TYR A 78 -13.39 7.74 6.49
CA TYR A 78 -12.59 6.64 5.97
C TYR A 78 -11.40 7.09 5.10
N SER A 79 -11.25 8.40 4.92
CA SER A 79 -10.25 8.94 4.01
C SER A 79 -8.92 9.16 4.72
N PRO A 80 -7.78 8.79 4.11
CA PRO A 80 -6.47 9.12 4.63
C PRO A 80 -6.22 10.64 4.60
N TRP A 81 -6.96 11.40 3.78
CA TRP A 81 -6.77 12.84 3.58
C TRP A 81 -7.65 13.71 4.46
N ASN A 82 -8.44 13.11 5.35
CA ASN A 82 -9.15 13.86 6.38
C ASN A 82 -8.30 13.92 7.66
N ALA A 83 -7.92 15.12 8.08
CA ALA A 83 -7.12 15.36 9.29
C ALA A 83 -7.82 14.98 10.61
N TYR A 84 -9.09 14.58 10.55
CA TYR A 84 -9.90 14.09 11.68
C TYR A 84 -10.61 12.78 11.35
N ALA A 85 -10.10 12.01 10.37
CA ALA A 85 -10.63 10.69 10.02
C ALA A 85 -10.69 9.78 11.25
N SER A 86 -11.82 9.11 11.46
CA SER A 86 -12.02 8.18 12.58
C SER A 86 -11.64 6.74 12.22
N TYR A 87 -11.67 6.39 10.94
CA TYR A 87 -11.41 5.05 10.43
C TYR A 87 -10.51 5.11 9.18
N PRO A 88 -9.31 5.70 9.28
CA PRO A 88 -8.41 5.80 8.13
C PRO A 88 -7.98 4.41 7.63
N PRO A 89 -7.50 4.30 6.39
CA PRO A 89 -7.07 3.03 5.83
C PRO A 89 -5.87 2.44 6.59
N SER A 90 -5.92 1.14 6.85
CA SER A 90 -4.79 0.34 7.36
C SER A 90 -3.88 -0.08 6.21
N ILE A 91 -2.57 -0.10 6.49
CA ILE A 91 -1.56 -0.68 5.60
C ILE A 91 -1.21 -2.07 6.14
N VAL A 92 -1.38 -3.09 5.31
CA VAL A 92 -1.06 -4.48 5.67
C VAL A 92 -0.25 -5.15 4.57
N ASP A 93 0.57 -6.12 4.92
CA ASP A 93 1.21 -6.97 3.92
C ASP A 93 0.39 -8.22 3.57
N GLN A 94 0.93 -9.06 2.70
CA GLN A 94 0.30 -10.30 2.24
C GLN A 94 0.08 -11.34 3.35
N ASP A 95 0.88 -11.28 4.41
CA ASP A 95 0.77 -12.17 5.57
C ASP A 95 -0.20 -11.61 6.63
N GLY A 96 -0.75 -10.42 6.41
CA GLY A 96 -1.67 -9.73 7.30
C GLY A 96 -0.97 -8.94 8.42
N ASN A 97 0.35 -8.75 8.34
CA ASN A 97 1.07 -7.90 9.30
C ASN A 97 0.67 -6.44 9.09
N PHE A 98 0.39 -5.74 10.19
CA PHE A 98 -0.05 -4.36 10.18
C PHE A 98 1.14 -3.38 10.24
N PHE A 99 1.16 -2.41 9.32
CA PHE A 99 2.21 -1.39 9.18
C PHE A 99 1.73 0.02 9.53
N GLY A 100 0.61 0.14 10.24
CA GLY A 100 0.04 1.41 10.65
C GLY A 100 -1.04 1.91 9.70
N PHE A 101 -1.68 3.01 10.10
CA PHE A 101 -2.71 3.69 9.30
C PHE A 101 -2.09 4.72 8.35
N LEU A 102 -2.56 4.73 7.10
CA LEU A 102 -2.32 5.82 6.16
C LEU A 102 -3.25 6.98 6.55
N THR A 103 -2.73 8.04 7.17
CA THR A 103 -3.58 9.14 7.63
C THR A 103 -2.86 10.46 7.86
N LEU A 104 -3.55 11.55 7.50
CA LEU A 104 -3.22 12.91 7.91
C LEU A 104 -3.63 13.24 9.34
N ASN A 105 -4.51 12.45 9.96
CA ASN A 105 -4.98 12.72 11.31
C ASN A 105 -3.82 12.59 12.31
N PRO A 106 -3.33 13.68 12.93
CA PRO A 106 -2.19 13.63 13.84
C PRO A 106 -2.53 12.99 15.18
N TYR A 107 -3.83 12.86 15.50
CA TYR A 107 -4.33 12.28 16.74
C TYR A 107 -4.58 10.77 16.64
N GLN A 108 -4.54 10.21 15.42
CA GLN A 108 -4.65 8.77 15.22
C GLN A 108 -3.43 8.07 15.83
N SER A 109 -3.64 7.04 16.66
CA SER A 109 -2.54 6.17 17.09
C SER A 109 -2.09 5.28 15.94
N ASP A 110 -0.85 4.79 16.01
CA ASP A 110 -0.33 3.80 15.05
C ASP A 110 -0.36 4.29 13.59
N ARG A 111 -0.06 5.57 13.39
CA ARG A 111 0.17 6.13 12.04
C ARG A 111 1.37 5.42 11.42
N SER A 112 1.27 5.08 10.14
CA SER A 112 2.37 4.43 9.46
C SER A 112 3.58 5.35 9.34
N GLU A 113 4.75 4.84 9.71
CA GLU A 113 6.05 5.50 9.52
C GLU A 113 6.75 5.04 8.24
N LEU A 114 6.10 4.19 7.43
CA LEU A 114 6.63 3.80 6.13
C LEU A 114 6.89 5.06 5.28
N GLU A 115 8.08 5.14 4.68
CA GLU A 115 8.49 6.30 3.89
C GLU A 115 7.46 6.65 2.81
N LEU A 116 6.93 5.64 2.10
CA LEU A 116 5.91 5.84 1.08
C LEU A 116 4.60 6.41 1.66
N ALA A 117 4.19 5.97 2.85
CA ALA A 117 2.99 6.51 3.52
C ALA A 117 3.20 7.98 3.92
N VAL A 118 4.39 8.31 4.44
CA VAL A 118 4.77 9.69 4.78
C VAL A 118 4.78 10.59 3.53
N ILE A 119 5.34 10.10 2.42
CA ILE A 119 5.35 10.81 1.13
C ILE A 119 3.92 11.04 0.63
N LEU A 120 3.08 10.00 0.63
CA LEU A 120 1.68 10.08 0.24
C LEU A 120 0.95 11.15 1.05
N CYS A 121 1.05 11.11 2.38
CA CYS A 121 0.46 12.12 3.25
C CYS A 121 0.95 13.54 2.92
N LYS A 122 2.27 13.71 2.73
CA LYS A 122 2.86 15.03 2.46
C LYS A 122 2.47 15.61 1.10
N HIS A 123 2.35 14.76 0.08
CA HIS A 123 2.20 15.18 -1.31
C HIS A 123 0.86 14.76 -1.97
N HIS A 124 -0.13 14.30 -1.20
CA HIS A 124 -1.39 13.75 -1.73
C HIS A 124 -2.09 14.66 -2.75
N GLU A 125 -2.09 15.98 -2.55
CA GLU A 125 -2.70 16.92 -3.51
C GLU A 125 -1.95 16.97 -4.85
N GLU A 126 -0.61 16.97 -4.82
CA GLU A 126 0.24 16.93 -6.01
C GLU A 126 0.13 15.57 -6.71
N ILE A 127 0.14 14.47 -5.94
CA ILE A 127 0.01 13.10 -6.44
C ILE A 127 -1.33 12.91 -7.13
N LYS A 128 -2.43 13.34 -6.50
CA LYS A 128 -3.78 13.27 -7.09
C LYS A 128 -3.86 14.00 -8.43
N SER A 129 -3.16 15.13 -8.58
CA SER A 129 -3.19 15.92 -9.82
C SER A 129 -2.56 15.19 -11.02
N ASP A 130 -1.56 14.34 -10.78
CA ASP A 130 -0.97 13.46 -11.78
C ASP A 130 -0.38 12.20 -11.13
N VAL A 131 -1.24 11.21 -10.90
CA VAL A 131 -0.87 9.93 -10.25
C VAL A 131 0.21 9.20 -11.04
N GLY A 132 0.15 9.29 -12.38
CA GLY A 132 1.09 8.61 -13.26
C GLY A 132 2.49 9.22 -13.20
N ALA A 133 2.60 10.54 -13.26
CA ALA A 133 3.90 11.22 -13.15
C ALA A 133 4.57 10.99 -11.79
N TRP A 134 3.77 10.98 -10.71
CA TRP A 134 4.29 10.70 -9.38
C TRP A 134 4.74 9.25 -9.19
N TYR A 135 4.08 8.28 -9.82
CA TYR A 135 4.58 6.91 -9.85
C TYR A 135 5.96 6.83 -10.47
N GLU A 136 6.16 7.42 -11.66
CA GLU A 136 7.47 7.42 -12.33
C GLU A 136 8.53 8.08 -11.45
N LYS A 137 8.21 9.19 -10.75
CA LYS A 137 9.13 9.87 -9.84
C LYS A 137 9.55 9.04 -8.61
N LEU A 138 8.66 8.18 -8.10
CA LEU A 138 8.90 7.43 -6.87
C LEU A 138 9.52 6.04 -7.12
N PHE A 139 9.22 5.43 -8.26
CA PHE A 139 9.56 4.03 -8.53
C PHE A 139 10.46 3.83 -9.75
N ARG A 140 10.82 4.89 -10.50
CA ARG A 140 11.73 4.82 -11.67
C ARG A 140 12.82 5.89 -11.62
#